data_AF-A0A7X7ZE93-F1
#
_entry.id   AF-A0A7X7ZE93-F1
#
_cell.length_a   1.000
_cell.length_b   1.000
_cell.length_c   1.000
_cell.angle_alpha   90.00
_cell.angle_beta   90.00
_cell.angle_gamma   90.00
#
_symmetry.space_group_name_H-M   'P 1'
#
loop_
_entity.id
_entity.type
_entity.pdbx_description
1 polymer ?
#
loop_
_entity_poly.entity_id
_entity_poly.type
_entity_poly.pdbx_seq_one_letter_code
_entity_poly.pdbx_strand_id
1 'polypeptide(L)'
;MFKQLQKIGKAFMLPIAILPAAGLLLGIGGALSNPTTVATYPILNNQVLQGIFQIMSAAGNVVFANLSLLLCVGLCIGLAKHDKGTAALAGVVGYLVMNATISAMLTIFNPNGAAIDTGVVGAIVVGLVAVNLHNKYQNIELPQFLGFFGGSRFVPIVTSFAAIFIGCAFFLIWPPFQNLLVSLGDVISKTGPVGTFFYGFLMRLCGAVGLHHMIYPMFWYTELGGVEMVQDVSVAGAQKIFFAQLADPTHVGLYTEGTRFFAGRFATMMFGLPAACLAMYHCVPKERRPRYKGLFISVALTSFVTGITEPIEFMFLFVNPL
;
A
#
# COMPACT_ATOMS: atom_id res chain seq x y z
N MET A 1 16.26 17.13 8.47
CA MET A 1 14.91 16.51 8.47
C MET A 1 14.17 16.66 7.14
N PHE A 2 13.79 17.87 6.70
CA PHE A 2 12.99 18.07 5.47
C PHE A 2 13.58 17.44 4.19
N LYS A 3 14.87 17.66 3.92
CA LYS A 3 15.57 17.04 2.78
C LYS A 3 15.58 15.50 2.82
N GLN A 4 15.55 14.89 4.02
CA GLN A 4 15.50 13.43 4.16
C GLN A 4 14.09 12.90 3.86
N LEU A 5 13.05 13.55 4.38
CA LEU A 5 11.66 13.21 4.08
C LEU A 5 11.37 13.32 2.57
N GLN A 6 11.89 14.37 1.92
CA GLN A 6 11.76 14.52 0.47
C GLN A 6 12.48 13.41 -0.31
N LYS A 7 13.64 12.93 0.17
CA LYS A 7 14.34 11.80 -0.45
C LYS A 7 13.58 10.49 -0.28
N ILE A 8 12.98 10.25 0.88
CA ILE A 8 12.13 9.08 1.14
C ILE A 8 10.89 9.11 0.25
N GLY A 9 10.18 10.24 0.18
CA GLY A 9 9.02 10.40 -0.71
C GLY A 9 9.37 10.16 -2.19
N LYS A 10 10.52 10.66 -2.64
CA LYS A 10 11.05 10.38 -4.00
C LYS A 10 11.39 8.90 -4.20
N ALA A 11 11.89 8.22 -3.18
CA ALA A 11 12.23 6.79 -3.28
C ALA A 11 10.98 5.93 -3.48
N PHE A 12 9.85 6.31 -2.88
CA PHE A 12 8.57 5.61 -3.08
C PHE A 12 7.91 5.87 -4.44
N MET A 13 8.31 6.90 -5.19
CA MET A 13 7.69 7.20 -6.49
C MET A 13 7.85 6.05 -7.49
N LEU A 14 8.97 5.32 -7.46
CA LEU A 14 9.21 4.20 -8.38
C LEU A 14 8.18 3.06 -8.21
N PRO A 15 7.99 2.47 -7.02
CA PRO A 15 6.96 1.45 -6.81
C PRO A 15 5.53 2.01 -6.87
N ILE A 16 5.32 3.30 -6.58
CA ILE A 16 3.99 3.91 -6.72
C ILE A 16 3.59 4.05 -8.19
N ALA A 17 4.54 4.31 -9.09
CA ALA A 17 4.27 4.54 -10.51
C ALA A 17 3.62 3.34 -11.22
N ILE A 18 3.77 2.11 -10.69
CA ILE A 18 3.14 0.91 -11.26
C ILE A 18 1.70 0.69 -10.77
N LEU A 19 1.29 1.36 -9.67
CA LEU A 19 -0.02 1.15 -9.06
C LEU A 19 -1.19 1.50 -10.00
N PRO A 20 -1.15 2.57 -10.83
CA PRO A 20 -2.24 2.87 -11.76
C PRO A 20 -2.53 1.76 -12.75
N ALA A 21 -1.48 1.19 -13.35
CA ALA A 21 -1.63 0.08 -14.28
C ALA A 21 -2.18 -1.16 -13.55
N ALA A 22 -1.63 -1.49 -12.37
CA ALA A 22 -2.11 -2.61 -11.56
C ALA A 22 -3.56 -2.42 -11.12
N GLY A 23 -3.94 -1.21 -10.71
CA GLY A 23 -5.29 -0.84 -10.28
C GLY A 23 -6.29 -0.92 -11.41
N LEU A 24 -5.92 -0.51 -12.63
CA LEU A 24 -6.78 -0.68 -13.82
C LEU A 24 -6.99 -2.15 -14.16
N LEU A 25 -5.92 -2.96 -14.15
CA LEU A 25 -6.02 -4.40 -14.41
C LEU A 25 -6.91 -5.09 -13.38
N LEU A 26 -6.70 -4.80 -12.09
CA LEU A 26 -7.49 -5.32 -10.99
C LEU A 26 -8.95 -4.86 -11.05
N GLY A 27 -9.17 -3.56 -11.24
CA GLY A 27 -10.49 -2.94 -11.25
C GLY A 27 -11.34 -3.39 -12.43
N ILE A 28 -10.81 -3.30 -13.66
CA ILE A 28 -11.53 -3.73 -14.87
C ILE A 28 -11.73 -5.24 -14.87
N GLY A 29 -10.67 -6.01 -14.57
CA GLY A 29 -10.74 -7.46 -14.50
C GLY A 29 -11.75 -7.93 -13.47
N GLY A 30 -11.68 -7.40 -12.25
CA GLY A 30 -12.60 -7.73 -11.16
C GLY A 30 -14.05 -7.31 -11.46
N ALA A 31 -14.27 -6.12 -12.01
CA ALA A 31 -15.62 -5.63 -12.30
C ALA A 31 -16.31 -6.43 -13.41
N LEU A 32 -15.60 -6.77 -14.50
CA LEU A 32 -16.15 -7.46 -15.66
C LEU A 32 -16.20 -8.99 -15.52
N SER A 33 -15.48 -9.55 -14.53
CA SER A 33 -15.60 -10.96 -14.14
C SER A 33 -16.48 -11.21 -12.92
N ASN A 34 -17.03 -10.15 -12.32
CA ASN A 34 -17.94 -10.28 -11.19
C ASN A 34 -19.24 -11.01 -11.60
N PRO A 35 -19.70 -12.04 -10.85
CA PRO A 35 -20.89 -12.81 -11.21
C PRO A 35 -22.15 -11.96 -11.39
N THR A 36 -22.34 -10.92 -10.58
CA THR A 36 -23.47 -9.98 -10.68
C THR A 36 -23.40 -9.20 -11.99
N THR A 37 -22.23 -8.64 -12.34
CA THR A 37 -22.04 -7.92 -13.62
C THR A 37 -22.30 -8.85 -14.82
N VAL A 38 -21.84 -10.10 -14.76
CA VAL A 38 -22.05 -11.09 -15.82
C VAL A 38 -23.53 -11.44 -15.97
N ALA A 39 -24.26 -11.58 -14.86
CA ALA A 39 -25.70 -11.81 -14.86
C ALA A 39 -26.47 -10.60 -15.44
N THR A 40 -26.06 -9.37 -15.11
CA THR A 40 -26.66 -8.13 -15.64
C THR A 40 -26.38 -7.92 -17.12
N TYR A 41 -25.17 -8.28 -17.58
CA TYR A 41 -24.72 -8.08 -18.96
C TYR A 41 -24.33 -9.42 -19.61
N PRO A 42 -25.29 -10.17 -20.20
CA PRO A 42 -25.06 -11.53 -20.72
C PRO A 42 -23.95 -11.65 -21.77
N ILE A 43 -23.59 -10.56 -22.47
CA ILE A 43 -22.46 -10.53 -23.40
C ILE A 43 -21.13 -10.86 -22.72
N LEU A 44 -21.01 -10.59 -21.41
CA LEU A 44 -19.82 -10.92 -20.62
C LEU A 44 -19.75 -12.41 -20.27
N ASN A 45 -20.84 -13.18 -20.41
CA ASN A 45 -20.89 -14.62 -20.13
C ASN A 45 -20.26 -15.44 -21.27
N ASN A 46 -19.03 -15.09 -21.64
CA ASN A 46 -18.22 -15.78 -22.63
C ASN A 46 -16.93 -16.26 -21.97
N GLN A 47 -16.62 -17.55 -22.11
CA GLN A 47 -15.47 -18.17 -21.44
C GLN A 47 -14.13 -17.48 -21.76
N VAL A 48 -13.93 -17.02 -23.00
CA VAL A 48 -12.69 -16.34 -23.40
C VAL A 48 -12.59 -14.97 -22.74
N LEU A 49 -13.68 -14.19 -22.75
CA LEU A 49 -13.73 -12.89 -22.08
C LEU A 49 -13.49 -13.02 -20.57
N GLN A 50 -14.14 -14.00 -19.93
CA GLN A 50 -13.97 -14.26 -18.50
C GLN A 50 -12.54 -14.70 -18.17
N GLY A 51 -11.91 -15.52 -19.00
CA GLY A 51 -10.50 -15.87 -18.88
C GLY A 51 -9.58 -14.64 -18.91
N ILE A 52 -9.80 -13.73 -19.87
CA ILE A 52 -9.03 -12.48 -19.98
C ILE A 52 -9.20 -11.62 -18.72
N PHE A 53 -10.43 -11.39 -18.26
CA PHE A 53 -10.70 -10.54 -17.10
C PHE A 53 -10.14 -11.13 -15.79
N GLN A 54 -10.19 -12.45 -15.62
CA GLN A 54 -9.58 -13.11 -14.47
C GLN A 54 -8.05 -13.01 -14.50
N ILE A 55 -7.42 -13.17 -15.66
CA ILE A 55 -5.97 -12.97 -15.83
C ILE A 55 -5.59 -11.53 -15.50
N MET A 56 -6.34 -10.55 -16.00
CA MET A 56 -6.13 -9.13 -15.67
C MET A 56 -6.23 -8.89 -14.16
N SER A 57 -7.28 -9.42 -13.52
CA SER A 57 -7.49 -9.28 -12.08
C SER A 57 -6.32 -9.86 -11.28
N ALA A 58 -5.89 -11.08 -11.62
CA ALA A 58 -4.75 -11.75 -10.98
C ALA A 58 -3.44 -10.97 -11.16
N ALA A 59 -3.17 -10.48 -12.38
CA ALA A 59 -1.99 -9.69 -12.69
C ALA A 59 -1.96 -8.34 -11.96
N GLY A 60 -3.12 -7.69 -11.77
CA GLY A 60 -3.22 -6.49 -10.95
C GLY A 60 -3.01 -6.79 -9.47
N ASN A 61 -3.68 -7.84 -8.96
CA ASN A 61 -3.64 -8.20 -7.54
C ASN A 61 -2.24 -8.53 -7.03
N VAL A 62 -1.39 -9.20 -7.82
CA VAL A 62 -0.04 -9.59 -7.37
C VAL A 62 0.83 -8.39 -7.00
N VAL A 63 0.63 -7.23 -7.64
CA VAL A 63 1.35 -5.99 -7.33
C VAL A 63 0.94 -5.47 -5.94
N PHE A 64 -0.37 -5.44 -5.65
CA PHE A 64 -0.87 -5.01 -4.33
C PHE A 64 -0.51 -6.01 -3.23
N ALA A 65 -0.57 -7.31 -3.51
CA ALA A 65 -0.20 -8.36 -2.57
C ALA A 65 1.29 -8.30 -2.15
N ASN A 66 2.14 -7.71 -2.99
CA ASN A 66 3.58 -7.57 -2.74
C ASN A 66 4.00 -6.11 -2.53
N LEU A 67 3.06 -5.21 -2.25
CA LEU A 67 3.31 -3.77 -2.16
C LEU A 67 4.41 -3.43 -1.14
N SER A 68 4.39 -4.05 0.04
CA SER A 68 5.41 -3.86 1.07
C SER A 68 6.82 -4.18 0.56
N LEU A 69 7.00 -5.32 -0.13
CA LEU A 69 8.28 -5.69 -0.71
C LEU A 69 8.72 -4.71 -1.81
N LEU A 70 7.80 -4.30 -2.67
CA LEU A 70 8.06 -3.32 -3.74
C LEU A 70 8.45 -1.94 -3.17
N LEU A 71 7.84 -1.52 -2.06
CA LEU A 71 8.21 -0.32 -1.31
C LEU A 71 9.60 -0.44 -0.67
N CYS A 72 9.95 -1.61 -0.12
CA CYS A 72 11.30 -1.89 0.37
C CYS A 72 12.35 -1.73 -0.75
N VAL A 73 12.08 -2.30 -1.92
CA VAL A 73 12.93 -2.18 -3.12
C VAL A 73 13.07 -0.72 -3.56
N GLY A 74 11.95 -0.01 -3.70
CA GLY A 74 11.95 1.41 -4.09
C GLY A 74 12.75 2.28 -3.12
N LEU A 75 12.58 2.04 -1.82
CA LEU A 75 13.35 2.71 -0.78
C LEU A 75 14.86 2.45 -0.93
N CYS A 76 15.23 1.20 -1.21
CA CYS A 76 16.62 0.83 -1.43
C CYS A 76 17.24 1.54 -2.65
N ILE A 77 16.55 1.50 -3.78
CA ILE A 77 16.98 2.13 -5.04
C ILE A 77 17.07 3.65 -4.88
N GLY A 78 16.11 4.26 -4.20
CA GLY A 78 16.01 5.72 -4.06
C GLY A 78 17.03 6.32 -3.09
N LEU A 79 17.48 5.57 -2.08
CA LEU A 79 18.38 6.06 -1.03
C LEU A 79 19.82 5.55 -1.15
N ALA A 80 20.09 4.50 -1.92
CA ALA A 80 21.45 4.02 -2.18
C ALA A 80 22.27 5.04 -2.99
N LYS A 81 23.52 5.26 -2.58
CA LYS A 81 24.43 6.22 -3.22
C LYS A 81 25.03 5.69 -4.53
N HIS A 82 25.39 4.40 -4.54
CA HIS A 82 25.95 3.67 -5.67
C HIS A 82 25.30 2.28 -5.74
N ASP A 83 25.63 1.50 -6.77
CA ASP A 83 25.22 0.10 -6.95
C ASP A 83 23.80 -0.23 -6.46
N LYS A 84 22.83 0.51 -7.00
CA LYS A 84 21.43 0.47 -6.56
C LYS A 84 20.81 -0.93 -6.68
N GLY A 85 21.31 -1.74 -7.62
CA GLY A 85 20.89 -3.13 -7.81
C GLY A 85 21.25 -4.00 -6.61
N THR A 86 22.49 -3.92 -6.13
CA THR A 86 22.89 -4.62 -4.90
C THR A 86 22.09 -4.14 -3.68
N ALA A 87 21.89 -2.83 -3.53
CA ALA A 87 21.07 -2.31 -2.42
C ALA A 87 19.64 -2.85 -2.45
N ALA A 88 19.01 -2.89 -3.63
CA ALA A 88 17.69 -3.46 -3.83
C ALA A 88 17.66 -4.95 -3.47
N LEU A 89 18.61 -5.72 -3.97
CA LEU A 89 18.72 -7.15 -3.68
C LEU A 89 18.88 -7.40 -2.16
N ALA A 90 19.71 -6.61 -1.48
CA ALA A 90 19.87 -6.70 -0.04
C ALA A 90 18.56 -6.42 0.70
N GLY A 91 17.78 -5.42 0.27
CA GLY A 91 16.45 -5.13 0.81
C GLY A 91 15.45 -6.27 0.61
N VAL A 92 15.43 -6.89 -0.57
CA VAL A 92 14.58 -8.06 -0.86
C VAL A 92 14.93 -9.21 0.07
N VAL A 93 16.21 -9.60 0.11
CA VAL A 93 16.67 -10.72 0.93
C VAL A 93 16.40 -10.45 2.42
N GLY A 94 16.71 -9.24 2.90
CA GLY A 94 16.41 -8.83 4.27
C GLY A 94 14.92 -8.93 4.61
N TYR A 95 14.04 -8.52 3.69
CA TYR A 95 12.59 -8.53 3.95
C TYR A 95 12.06 -9.97 4.04
N LEU A 96 12.52 -10.84 3.15
CA LEU A 96 12.18 -12.26 3.17
C LEU A 96 12.71 -12.95 4.43
N VAL A 97 13.95 -12.67 4.85
CA VAL A 97 14.55 -13.21 6.08
C VAL A 97 13.82 -12.74 7.33
N MET A 98 13.43 -11.46 7.39
CA MET A 98 12.64 -10.92 8.50
C MET A 98 11.31 -11.69 8.63
N ASN A 99 10.55 -11.84 7.54
CA ASN A 99 9.27 -12.54 7.56
C ASN A 99 9.43 -14.03 7.89
N ALA A 100 10.45 -14.70 7.35
CA ALA A 100 10.76 -16.09 7.69
C ALA A 100 11.09 -16.23 9.19
N THR A 101 11.83 -15.28 9.76
CA THR A 101 12.16 -15.26 11.19
C THR A 101 10.91 -15.07 12.05
N ILE A 102 10.02 -14.13 11.68
CA ILE A 102 8.73 -13.94 12.37
C ILE A 102 7.89 -15.22 12.34
N SER A 103 7.76 -15.86 11.17
CA SER A 103 7.02 -17.11 11.03
C SER A 103 7.62 -18.26 11.85
N ALA A 104 8.95 -18.36 11.91
CA ALA A 104 9.63 -19.34 12.74
C ALA A 104 9.39 -19.08 14.24
N MET A 105 9.50 -17.82 14.68
CA MET A 105 9.22 -17.42 16.07
C MET A 105 7.77 -17.72 16.46
N LEU A 106 6.81 -17.45 15.58
CA LEU A 106 5.40 -17.84 15.77
C LEU A 106 5.28 -19.35 15.95
N THR A 107 5.85 -20.15 15.06
CA THR A 107 5.77 -21.62 15.14
C THR A 107 6.37 -22.17 16.45
N ILE A 108 7.47 -21.57 16.93
CA ILE A 108 8.18 -22.04 18.13
C ILE A 108 7.48 -21.59 19.42
N PHE A 109 7.09 -20.32 19.51
CA PHE A 109 6.67 -19.69 20.77
C PHE A 109 5.17 -19.43 20.87
N ASN A 110 4.45 -19.41 19.74
CA ASN A 110 3.01 -19.21 19.71
C ASN A 110 2.37 -19.90 18.48
N PRO A 111 2.38 -21.26 18.43
CA PRO A 111 1.97 -22.02 17.24
C PRO A 111 0.49 -21.82 16.86
N ASN A 112 -0.35 -21.42 17.82
CA ASN A 112 -1.77 -21.11 17.61
C ASN A 112 -2.02 -19.59 17.47
N GLY A 113 -0.97 -18.79 17.40
CA GLY A 113 -1.05 -17.33 17.27
C GLY A 113 -1.47 -16.90 15.87
N ALA A 114 -2.03 -15.69 15.78
CA ALA A 114 -2.34 -15.09 14.49
C ALA A 114 -1.05 -14.78 13.71
N ALA A 115 -1.12 -14.84 12.38
CA ALA A 115 -0.02 -14.43 11.53
C ALA A 115 0.34 -12.96 11.79
N ILE A 116 1.63 -12.67 11.89
CA ILE A 116 2.16 -11.32 12.11
C ILE A 116 2.54 -10.75 10.74
N ASP A 117 1.71 -9.83 10.26
CA ASP A 117 2.02 -9.02 9.07
C ASP A 117 2.44 -7.61 9.50
N THR A 118 3.71 -7.29 9.28
CA THR A 118 4.28 -5.96 9.59
C THR A 118 4.05 -4.94 8.47
N GLY A 119 3.55 -5.38 7.31
CA GLY A 119 3.21 -4.56 6.17
C GLY A 119 4.33 -3.61 5.75
N VAL A 120 3.90 -2.37 5.42
CA VAL A 120 4.80 -1.30 4.98
C VAL A 120 5.80 -0.89 6.07
N VAL A 121 5.47 -1.05 7.36
CA VAL A 121 6.39 -0.70 8.46
C VAL A 121 7.63 -1.58 8.44
N GLY A 122 7.43 -2.90 8.37
CA GLY A 122 8.54 -3.86 8.28
C GLY A 122 9.40 -3.62 7.04
N ALA A 123 8.75 -3.34 5.90
CA ALA A 123 9.43 -2.99 4.65
C ALA A 123 10.30 -1.73 4.77
N ILE A 124 9.80 -0.67 5.41
CA ILE A 124 10.57 0.56 5.63
C ILE A 124 11.76 0.31 6.55
N VAL A 125 11.56 -0.38 7.68
CA VAL A 125 12.63 -0.68 8.63
C VAL A 125 13.75 -1.48 7.97
N VAL A 126 13.41 -2.57 7.28
CA VAL A 126 14.38 -3.39 6.56
C VAL A 126 15.06 -2.60 5.44
N GLY A 127 14.30 -1.85 4.64
CA GLY A 127 14.87 -1.07 3.54
C GLY A 127 15.85 0.01 4.02
N LEU A 128 15.54 0.70 5.13
CA LEU A 128 16.45 1.67 5.74
C LEU A 128 17.73 1.01 6.25
N VAL A 129 17.62 -0.15 6.90
CA VAL A 129 18.76 -0.92 7.39
C VAL A 129 19.62 -1.41 6.21
N ALA A 130 19.00 -1.98 5.18
CA ALA A 130 19.67 -2.46 3.97
C ALA A 130 20.46 -1.34 3.29
N VAL A 131 19.86 -0.15 3.12
CA VAL A 131 20.54 1.02 2.53
C VAL A 131 21.67 1.53 3.40
N ASN A 132 21.49 1.54 4.72
CA ASN A 132 22.53 1.99 5.63
C ASN A 132 23.75 1.06 5.54
N LEU A 133 23.52 -0.25 5.64
CA LEU A 133 24.54 -1.29 5.51
C LEU A 133 25.19 -1.26 4.13
N HIS A 134 24.41 -1.06 3.07
CA HIS A 134 24.93 -0.90 1.71
C HIS A 134 25.89 0.28 1.61
N ASN A 135 25.43 1.47 2.00
CA ASN A 135 26.22 2.69 1.90
C ASN A 135 27.49 2.64 2.75
N LYS A 136 27.52 1.81 3.81
CA LYS A 136 28.67 1.60 4.69
C LYS A 136 29.64 0.52 4.18
N TYR A 137 29.13 -0.63 3.73
CA TYR A 137 29.93 -1.84 3.52
C TYR A 137 30.09 -2.27 2.05
N GLN A 138 29.52 -1.55 1.08
CA GLN A 138 29.64 -1.89 -0.35
C GLN A 138 31.09 -2.08 -0.86
N ASN A 139 32.08 -1.49 -0.20
CA ASN A 139 33.51 -1.61 -0.55
C ASN A 139 34.32 -2.25 0.58
N ILE A 140 33.70 -3.10 1.41
CA ILE A 140 34.41 -3.76 2.52
C ILE A 140 35.46 -4.74 2.00
N GLU A 141 36.66 -4.68 2.57
CA GLU A 141 37.73 -5.64 2.33
C GLU A 141 37.74 -6.66 3.45
N LEU A 142 37.64 -7.94 3.10
CA LEU A 142 37.67 -9.06 4.04
C LEU A 142 39.01 -9.79 3.94
N PRO A 143 39.42 -10.54 4.99
CA PRO A 143 40.60 -11.41 4.93
C PRO A 143 40.55 -12.35 3.72
N GLN A 144 41.71 -12.78 3.20
CA GLN A 144 41.83 -13.49 1.93
C GLN A 144 40.94 -14.75 1.85
N PHE A 145 40.80 -15.50 2.94
CA PHE A 145 39.94 -16.69 2.99
C PHE A 145 38.43 -16.39 2.91
N LEU A 146 38.01 -15.14 3.16
CA LEU A 146 36.64 -14.63 2.97
C LEU A 146 36.54 -13.65 1.79
N GLY A 147 37.58 -13.52 0.96
CA GLY A 147 37.63 -12.52 -0.12
C GLY A 147 36.47 -12.63 -1.12
N PHE A 148 35.88 -13.83 -1.26
CA PHE A 148 34.66 -14.03 -2.06
C PHE A 148 33.44 -13.25 -1.55
N PHE A 149 33.34 -13.01 -0.24
CA PHE A 149 32.23 -12.29 0.36
C PHE A 149 32.49 -10.78 0.47
N GLY A 150 33.66 -10.29 0.06
CA GLY A 150 34.01 -8.87 0.12
C GLY A 150 33.25 -8.01 -0.88
N GLY A 151 33.27 -6.70 -0.65
CA GLY A 151 32.61 -5.68 -1.47
C GLY A 151 31.08 -5.75 -1.41
N SER A 152 30.43 -5.51 -2.55
CA SER A 152 28.96 -5.42 -2.67
C SER A 152 28.25 -6.70 -2.26
N ARG A 153 28.88 -7.86 -2.45
CA ARG A 153 28.38 -9.19 -2.04
C ARG A 153 28.20 -9.34 -0.54
N PHE A 154 28.93 -8.57 0.28
CA PHE A 154 28.78 -8.59 1.73
C PHE A 154 27.42 -8.01 2.16
N VAL A 155 26.87 -7.08 1.38
CA VAL A 155 25.72 -6.28 1.80
C VAL A 155 24.46 -7.12 2.01
N PRO A 156 24.04 -8.01 1.08
CA PRO A 156 22.90 -8.91 1.35
C PRO A 156 23.15 -9.82 2.57
N ILE A 157 24.39 -10.25 2.81
CA ILE A 157 24.73 -11.15 3.93
C ILE A 157 24.52 -10.44 5.27
N VAL A 158 25.16 -9.29 5.47
CA VAL A 158 25.01 -8.52 6.72
C VAL A 158 23.58 -8.01 6.92
N THR A 159 22.87 -7.69 5.83
CA THR A 159 21.44 -7.30 5.89
C THR A 159 20.57 -8.47 6.33
N SER A 160 20.85 -9.69 5.87
CA SER A 160 20.13 -10.90 6.29
C SER A 160 20.33 -11.17 7.78
N PHE A 161 21.56 -11.06 8.27
CA PHE A 161 21.84 -11.19 9.71
C PHE A 161 21.10 -10.13 10.53
N ALA A 162 21.12 -8.87 10.11
CA ALA A 162 20.36 -7.81 10.77
C ALA A 162 18.84 -8.09 10.76
N ALA A 163 18.32 -8.61 9.65
CA ALA A 163 16.90 -8.91 9.47
C ALA A 163 16.38 -10.00 10.42
N ILE A 164 17.22 -10.94 10.85
CA ILE A 164 16.87 -11.92 11.89
C ILE A 164 16.53 -11.19 13.20
N PHE A 165 17.40 -10.30 13.66
CA PHE A 165 17.15 -9.53 14.88
C PHE A 165 15.93 -8.62 14.77
N ILE A 166 15.72 -8.01 13.58
CA ILE A 166 14.53 -7.21 13.30
C ILE A 166 13.26 -8.08 13.36
N GLY A 167 13.29 -9.29 12.79
CA GLY A 167 12.18 -10.23 12.85
C GLY A 167 11.85 -10.67 14.28
N CYS A 168 12.87 -10.99 15.09
CA CYS A 168 12.67 -11.29 16.51
C CYS A 168 12.07 -10.11 17.28
N ALA A 169 12.51 -8.88 16.99
CA ALA A 169 11.96 -7.68 17.61
C ALA A 169 10.50 -7.45 17.22
N PHE A 170 10.15 -7.58 15.93
CA PHE A 170 8.76 -7.44 15.48
C PHE A 170 7.84 -8.53 16.05
N PHE A 171 8.32 -9.78 16.18
CA PHE A 171 7.54 -10.83 16.83
C PHE A 171 7.06 -10.41 18.24
N LEU A 172 7.91 -9.72 19.01
CA LEU A 172 7.58 -9.27 20.37
C LEU A 172 6.76 -7.98 20.40
N ILE A 173 7.11 -7.01 19.56
CA ILE A 173 6.60 -5.62 19.65
C ILE A 173 5.37 -5.40 18.77
N TRP A 174 5.25 -6.13 17.66
CA TRP A 174 4.17 -5.90 16.69
C TRP A 174 2.79 -6.30 17.22
N PRO A 175 2.57 -7.46 17.86
CA PRO A 175 1.23 -7.83 18.30
C PRO A 175 0.61 -6.83 19.30
N PRO A 176 1.33 -6.32 20.32
CA PRO A 176 0.79 -5.24 21.17
C PRO A 176 0.44 -3.97 20.39
N PHE A 177 1.27 -3.58 19.41
CA PHE A 177 1.00 -2.42 18.56
C PHE A 177 -0.22 -2.63 17.66
N GLN A 178 -0.35 -3.82 17.06
CA GLN A 178 -1.52 -4.19 16.27
C GLN A 178 -2.80 -4.15 17.10
N ASN A 179 -2.77 -4.65 18.33
CA ASN A 179 -3.91 -4.59 19.24
C ASN A 179 -4.29 -3.15 19.62
N LEU A 180 -3.30 -2.27 19.77
CA LEU A 180 -3.56 -0.84 19.97
C LEU A 180 -4.25 -0.23 18.75
N LEU A 181 -3.80 -0.54 17.53
CA LEU A 181 -4.45 -0.07 16.30
C LEU A 181 -5.90 -0.55 16.17
N VAL A 182 -6.15 -1.82 16.48
CA VAL A 182 -7.51 -2.39 16.48
C VAL A 182 -8.37 -1.70 17.54
N SER A 183 -7.85 -1.47 18.74
CA SER A 183 -8.57 -0.78 19.83
C SER A 183 -8.92 0.67 19.46
N LEU A 184 -7.98 1.40 18.86
CA LEU A 184 -8.24 2.75 18.36
C LEU A 184 -9.26 2.73 17.21
N GLY A 185 -9.19 1.72 16.35
CA GLY A 185 -10.14 1.50 15.29
C GLY A 185 -11.56 1.26 15.80
N ASP A 186 -11.71 0.54 16.91
CA ASP A 186 -13.00 0.26 17.55
C ASP A 186 -13.61 1.53 18.16
N VAL A 187 -12.78 2.39 18.75
CA VAL A 187 -13.22 3.72 19.20
C VAL A 187 -13.70 4.58 18.02
N ILE A 188 -12.95 4.56 16.91
CA ILE A 188 -13.32 5.28 15.68
C ILE A 188 -14.64 4.74 15.11
N SER A 189 -14.87 3.42 15.15
CA SER A 189 -16.11 2.83 14.62
C SER A 189 -17.34 3.16 15.47
N LYS A 190 -17.18 3.43 16.76
CA LYS A 190 -18.30 3.73 17.67
C LYS A 190 -18.64 5.21 17.83
N THR A 191 -17.81 6.12 17.34
CA THR A 191 -17.92 7.58 17.59
C THR A 191 -18.62 8.37 16.47
N GLY A 192 -19.35 7.69 15.58
CA GLY A 192 -20.20 8.35 14.57
C GLY A 192 -19.42 9.29 13.63
N PRO A 193 -19.98 10.47 13.27
CA PRO A 193 -19.33 11.42 12.36
C PRO A 193 -17.95 11.90 12.81
N VAL A 194 -17.71 12.03 14.13
CA VAL A 194 -16.41 12.42 14.68
C VAL A 194 -15.38 11.32 14.42
N GLY A 195 -15.77 10.05 14.59
CA GLY A 195 -14.96 8.89 14.21
C GLY A 195 -14.62 8.90 12.73
N THR A 196 -15.61 9.13 11.85
CA THR A 196 -15.41 9.25 10.40
C THR A 196 -14.41 10.35 10.04
N PHE A 197 -14.49 11.51 10.70
CA PHE A 197 -13.52 12.59 10.51
C PHE A 197 -12.10 12.14 10.87
N PHE A 198 -11.90 11.56 12.07
CA PHE A 198 -10.57 11.09 12.49
C PHE A 198 -10.06 9.96 11.61
N TYR A 199 -10.92 9.05 11.17
CA TYR A 199 -10.57 8.03 10.18
C TYR A 199 -10.01 8.67 8.91
N GLY A 200 -10.77 9.59 8.28
CA GLY A 200 -10.34 10.28 7.06
C GLY A 200 -9.05 11.07 7.24
N PHE A 201 -8.94 11.81 8.35
CA PHE A 201 -7.78 12.59 8.72
C PHE A 201 -6.52 11.73 8.90
N LEU A 202 -6.60 10.67 9.72
CA LEU A 202 -5.49 9.75 9.96
C LEU A 202 -5.11 9.00 8.69
N MET A 203 -6.08 8.56 7.89
CA MET A 203 -5.83 7.92 6.60
C MET A 203 -5.06 8.83 5.64
N ARG A 204 -5.32 10.15 5.67
CA ARG A 204 -4.57 11.13 4.87
C ARG A 204 -3.15 11.32 5.40
N LEU A 205 -2.99 11.43 6.72
CA LEU A 205 -1.68 11.56 7.36
C LEU A 205 -0.79 10.32 7.11
N CYS A 206 -1.37 9.13 7.26
CA CYS A 206 -0.71 7.85 6.98
C CYS A 206 -0.48 7.61 5.48
N GLY A 207 -1.20 8.31 4.60
CA GLY A 207 -1.02 8.33 3.14
C GLY A 207 0.42 8.65 2.73
N ALA A 208 1.01 9.64 3.40
CA ALA A 208 2.37 10.15 3.16
C ALA A 208 3.47 9.08 3.15
N VAL A 209 3.28 8.02 3.92
CA VAL A 209 4.29 6.99 4.22
C VAL A 209 3.77 5.58 3.94
N GLY A 210 2.63 5.44 3.26
CA GLY A 210 2.05 4.14 2.91
C GLY A 210 1.42 3.37 4.08
N LEU A 211 1.44 3.90 5.31
CA LEU A 211 0.86 3.25 6.49
C LEU A 211 -0.65 3.02 6.38
N HIS A 212 -1.31 3.78 5.52
CA HIS A 212 -2.74 3.64 5.29
C HIS A 212 -3.12 2.26 4.72
N HIS A 213 -2.21 1.55 4.04
CA HIS A 213 -2.42 0.17 3.57
C HIS A 213 -2.54 -0.88 4.68
N MET A 214 -2.19 -0.52 5.92
CA MET A 214 -2.43 -1.36 7.10
C MET A 214 -3.77 -1.04 7.77
N ILE A 215 -4.28 0.18 7.59
CA ILE A 215 -5.44 0.70 8.33
C ILE A 215 -6.75 0.38 7.62
N TYR A 216 -6.89 0.75 6.34
CA TYR A 216 -8.17 0.56 5.65
C TYR A 216 -8.62 -0.91 5.55
N PRO A 217 -7.74 -1.93 5.38
CA PRO A 217 -8.21 -3.31 5.29
C PRO A 217 -8.94 -3.77 6.55
N MET A 218 -8.56 -3.26 7.72
CA MET A 218 -9.24 -3.55 8.97
C MET A 218 -10.70 -3.09 8.90
N PHE A 219 -10.98 -1.89 8.40
CA PHE A 219 -12.35 -1.40 8.25
C PHE A 219 -13.07 -2.02 7.04
N TRP A 220 -12.39 -2.30 5.94
CA TRP A 220 -13.05 -2.70 4.70
C TRP A 220 -13.39 -4.19 4.69
N TYR A 221 -12.59 -5.03 5.34
CA TYR A 221 -12.64 -6.49 5.19
C TYR A 221 -12.85 -7.28 6.48
N THR A 222 -12.83 -6.63 7.64
CA THR A 222 -12.97 -7.26 8.96
C THR A 222 -14.14 -6.66 9.76
N GLU A 223 -14.49 -7.29 10.87
CA GLU A 223 -15.61 -6.90 11.75
C GLU A 223 -15.51 -5.46 12.30
N LEU A 224 -14.31 -4.87 12.29
CA LEU A 224 -14.11 -3.47 12.67
C LEU A 224 -14.95 -2.50 11.81
N GLY A 225 -15.21 -2.88 10.56
CA GLY A 225 -16.08 -2.13 9.64
C GLY A 225 -17.57 -2.40 9.83
N GLY A 226 -17.95 -3.29 10.74
CA GLY A 226 -19.30 -3.79 10.93
C GLY A 226 -19.47 -5.25 10.52
N VAL A 227 -20.58 -5.83 10.97
CA VAL A 227 -21.08 -7.14 10.59
C VAL A 227 -22.56 -6.99 10.30
N GLU A 228 -23.01 -7.44 9.14
CA GLU A 228 -24.42 -7.40 8.73
C GLU A 228 -24.84 -8.74 8.13
N MET A 229 -26.12 -9.08 8.29
CA MET A 229 -26.75 -10.21 7.61
C MET A 229 -27.25 -9.74 6.24
N VAL A 230 -26.72 -10.32 5.17
CA VAL A 230 -27.18 -10.07 3.80
C VAL A 230 -27.58 -11.41 3.19
N GLN A 231 -28.85 -11.54 2.79
CA GLN A 231 -29.41 -12.80 2.27
C GLN A 231 -29.11 -14.01 3.19
N ASP A 232 -29.34 -13.86 4.50
CA ASP A 232 -29.06 -14.87 5.54
C ASP A 232 -27.58 -15.29 5.68
N VAL A 233 -26.65 -14.55 5.05
CA VAL A 233 -25.21 -14.72 5.22
C VAL A 233 -24.65 -13.59 6.08
N SER A 234 -23.94 -13.95 7.15
CA SER A 234 -23.19 -12.99 7.95
C SER A 234 -21.95 -12.51 7.19
N VAL A 235 -21.90 -11.21 6.87
CA VAL A 235 -20.80 -10.58 6.15
C VAL A 235 -20.12 -9.55 7.05
N ALA A 236 -18.80 -9.67 7.21
CA ALA A 236 -17.99 -8.73 7.99
C ALA A 236 -17.17 -7.81 7.08
N GLY A 237 -17.07 -6.53 7.46
CA GLY A 237 -16.28 -5.51 6.76
C GLY A 237 -17.10 -4.61 5.87
N ALA A 238 -16.88 -3.30 6.01
CA ALA A 238 -17.70 -2.26 5.41
C ALA A 238 -17.85 -2.39 3.89
N GLN A 239 -16.77 -2.71 3.19
CA GLN A 239 -16.78 -2.83 1.73
C GLN A 239 -17.43 -4.14 1.28
N LYS A 240 -17.17 -5.24 1.99
CA LYS A 240 -17.79 -6.54 1.69
C LYS A 240 -19.29 -6.48 1.89
N ILE A 241 -19.76 -5.86 2.98
CA ILE A 241 -21.19 -5.64 3.26
C ILE A 241 -21.81 -4.82 2.13
N PHE A 242 -21.19 -3.69 1.76
CA PHE A 242 -21.68 -2.84 0.68
C PHE A 242 -21.86 -3.61 -0.63
N PHE A 243 -20.86 -4.40 -1.06
CA PHE A 243 -20.96 -5.17 -2.28
C PHE A 243 -21.96 -6.32 -2.19
N ALA A 244 -22.11 -6.96 -1.02
CA ALA A 244 -23.13 -7.97 -0.80
C ALA A 244 -24.54 -7.36 -0.93
N GLN A 245 -24.78 -6.20 -0.30
CA GLN A 245 -26.04 -5.46 -0.42
C GLN A 245 -26.32 -5.00 -1.85
N LEU A 246 -25.29 -4.52 -2.55
CA LEU A 246 -25.41 -4.11 -3.95
C LEU A 246 -25.74 -5.29 -4.88
N ALA A 247 -25.30 -6.49 -4.53
CA ALA A 247 -25.59 -7.72 -5.28
C ALA A 247 -26.97 -8.31 -4.93
N ASP A 248 -27.59 -7.89 -3.84
CA ASP A 248 -28.91 -8.36 -3.41
C ASP A 248 -30.02 -7.59 -4.14
N PRO A 249 -30.77 -8.23 -5.06
CA PRO A 249 -31.82 -7.56 -5.83
C PRO A 249 -33.03 -7.15 -4.97
N THR A 250 -33.11 -7.66 -3.73
CA THR A 250 -34.19 -7.34 -2.79
C THR A 250 -33.83 -6.22 -1.81
N HIS A 251 -32.57 -5.76 -1.81
CA HIS A 251 -32.13 -4.70 -0.93
C HIS A 251 -32.84 -3.38 -1.26
N VAL A 252 -33.42 -2.75 -0.23
CA VAL A 252 -34.08 -1.45 -0.31
C VAL A 252 -33.57 -0.54 0.80
N GLY A 253 -33.43 0.75 0.51
CA GLY A 253 -32.98 1.75 1.48
C GLY A 253 -31.54 2.22 1.29
N LEU A 254 -30.94 2.72 2.37
CA LEU A 254 -29.55 3.16 2.38
C LEU A 254 -28.62 1.96 2.59
N TYR A 255 -27.52 1.93 1.85
CA TYR A 255 -26.44 0.98 2.06
C TYR A 255 -25.78 1.16 3.44
N THR A 256 -25.05 0.14 3.89
CA THR A 256 -24.40 0.08 5.21
C THR A 256 -23.75 1.38 5.67
N GLU A 257 -23.90 1.70 6.96
CA GLU A 257 -23.17 2.77 7.66
C GLU A 257 -21.65 2.65 7.47
N GLY A 258 -21.15 1.44 7.20
CA GLY A 258 -19.75 1.19 6.88
C GLY A 258 -19.22 1.99 5.67
N THR A 259 -20.10 2.42 4.75
CA THR A 259 -19.74 3.23 3.57
C THR A 259 -18.99 4.51 3.93
N ARG A 260 -19.19 5.06 5.12
CA ARG A 260 -18.46 6.24 5.63
C ARG A 260 -16.93 6.06 5.66
N PHE A 261 -16.43 4.82 5.70
CA PHE A 261 -15.00 4.50 5.73
C PHE A 261 -14.34 4.41 4.33
N PHE A 262 -15.09 4.64 3.26
CA PHE A 262 -14.50 4.68 1.90
C PHE A 262 -15.17 5.65 0.95
N ALA A 263 -16.48 5.90 1.05
CA ALA A 263 -17.23 6.72 0.09
C ALA A 263 -16.71 8.16 -0.02
N GLY A 264 -16.32 8.78 1.10
CA GLY A 264 -15.82 10.17 1.11
C GLY A 264 -14.55 10.39 0.29
N ARG A 265 -13.81 9.32 -0.05
CA ARG A 265 -12.58 9.42 -0.84
C ARG A 265 -12.82 9.66 -2.32
N PHE A 266 -13.93 9.16 -2.88
CA PHE A 266 -14.19 9.25 -4.32
C PHE A 266 -14.29 10.69 -4.79
N ALA A 267 -14.99 11.56 -4.05
CA ALA A 267 -15.08 12.99 -4.39
C ALA A 267 -13.71 13.67 -4.41
N THR A 268 -12.83 13.33 -3.46
CA THR A 268 -11.46 13.84 -3.44
C THR A 268 -10.63 13.32 -4.61
N MET A 269 -10.74 12.03 -4.95
CA MET A 269 -10.00 11.40 -6.04
C MET A 269 -10.43 11.90 -7.43
N MET A 270 -11.75 12.04 -7.63
CA MET A 270 -12.35 12.39 -8.92
C MET A 270 -12.45 13.90 -9.15
N PHE A 271 -12.57 14.72 -8.11
CA PHE A 271 -12.81 16.15 -8.30
C PHE A 271 -11.84 17.02 -7.51
N GLY A 272 -11.62 16.71 -6.23
CA GLY A 272 -10.76 17.50 -5.35
C GLY A 272 -9.31 17.59 -5.84
N LEU A 273 -8.66 16.45 -6.11
CA LEU A 273 -7.27 16.42 -6.54
C LEU A 273 -7.07 16.86 -8.00
N PRO A 274 -7.95 16.51 -8.96
CA PRO A 274 -7.94 17.12 -10.28
C PRO A 274 -8.08 18.65 -10.23
N ALA A 275 -8.92 19.20 -9.36
CA ALA A 275 -8.99 20.65 -9.13
C ALA A 275 -7.70 21.21 -8.53
N ALA A 276 -7.06 20.49 -7.59
CA ALA A 276 -5.74 20.87 -7.08
C ALA A 276 -4.67 20.89 -8.18
N CYS A 277 -4.69 19.93 -9.12
CA CYS A 277 -3.82 19.95 -10.30
C CYS A 277 -4.06 21.18 -11.17
N LEU A 278 -5.32 21.55 -11.41
CA LEU A 278 -5.67 22.75 -12.16
C LEU A 278 -5.16 24.02 -11.46
N ALA A 279 -5.33 24.11 -10.13
CA ALA A 279 -4.81 25.22 -9.33
C ALA A 279 -3.28 25.32 -9.42
N MET A 280 -2.56 24.20 -9.21
CA MET A 280 -1.10 24.15 -9.33
C MET A 280 -0.63 24.54 -10.73
N TYR A 281 -1.33 24.10 -11.79
CA TYR A 281 -1.03 24.50 -13.17
C TYR A 281 -1.16 26.00 -13.39
N HIS A 282 -2.19 26.64 -12.82
CA HIS A 282 -2.36 28.09 -12.90
C HIS A 282 -1.28 28.87 -12.12
N CYS A 283 -0.65 28.27 -11.11
CA CYS A 283 0.49 28.87 -10.42
C CYS A 283 1.83 28.76 -11.19
N VAL A 284 1.92 27.91 -12.22
CA VAL A 284 3.14 27.84 -13.06
C VAL A 284 3.29 29.13 -13.89
N PRO A 285 4.50 29.72 -13.97
CA PRO A 285 4.77 30.87 -14.83
C PRO A 285 4.29 30.65 -16.27
N LYS A 286 3.64 31.65 -16.88
CA LYS A 286 2.92 31.51 -18.16
C LYS A 286 3.78 30.87 -19.25
N GLU A 287 5.01 31.36 -19.44
CA GLU A 287 5.99 30.81 -20.38
C GLU A 287 6.38 29.35 -20.14
N ARG A 288 6.22 28.80 -18.93
CA ARG A 288 6.53 27.41 -18.60
C ARG A 288 5.31 26.49 -18.64
N ARG A 289 4.09 27.02 -18.62
CA ARG A 289 2.85 26.22 -18.59
C ARG A 289 2.76 25.17 -19.71
N PRO A 290 3.13 25.44 -20.97
CA PRO A 290 3.06 24.42 -22.03
C PRO A 290 3.85 23.14 -21.69
N ARG A 291 5.00 23.28 -21.03
CA ARG A 291 5.85 22.16 -20.60
C ARG A 291 5.21 21.27 -19.53
N TYR A 292 4.40 21.84 -18.65
CA TYR A 292 3.81 21.12 -17.51
C TYR A 292 2.34 20.71 -17.72
N LYS A 293 1.69 21.20 -18.77
CA LYS A 293 0.28 20.89 -19.07
C LYS A 293 0.04 19.37 -19.13
N GLY A 294 0.87 18.64 -19.86
CA GLY A 294 0.76 17.19 -19.98
C GLY A 294 0.92 16.45 -18.66
N LEU A 295 1.85 16.90 -17.80
CA LEU A 295 2.07 16.33 -16.48
C LEU A 295 0.81 16.44 -15.61
N PHE A 296 0.25 17.65 -15.46
CA PHE A 296 -0.91 17.88 -14.60
C PHE A 296 -2.17 17.15 -15.10
N ILE A 297 -2.40 17.12 -16.42
CA ILE A 297 -3.52 16.36 -17.00
C ILE A 297 -3.34 14.87 -16.72
N SER A 298 -2.14 14.33 -16.92
CA SER A 298 -1.86 12.90 -16.72
C SER A 298 -2.08 12.46 -15.28
N VAL A 299 -1.57 13.20 -14.29
CA VAL A 299 -1.75 12.83 -12.87
C VAL A 299 -3.20 13.05 -12.40
N ALA A 300 -3.88 14.09 -12.89
CA ALA A 300 -5.30 14.32 -12.61
C ALA A 300 -6.17 13.19 -13.14
N LEU A 301 -5.95 12.78 -14.39
CA LEU A 301 -6.68 11.65 -14.99
C LEU A 301 -6.40 10.34 -14.26
N THR A 302 -5.15 10.13 -13.84
CA THR A 302 -4.76 8.96 -13.05
C THR A 302 -5.57 8.89 -11.75
N SER A 303 -5.61 9.97 -10.98
CA SER A 303 -6.43 10.05 -9.75
C SER A 303 -7.91 9.86 -10.03
N PHE A 304 -8.43 10.46 -11.11
CA PHE A 304 -9.83 10.37 -11.48
C PHE A 304 -10.26 8.93 -11.79
N VAL A 305 -9.49 8.24 -12.64
CA VAL A 305 -9.87 6.93 -13.18
C VAL A 305 -9.52 5.79 -12.22
N THR A 306 -8.38 5.89 -11.55
CA THR A 306 -7.83 4.76 -10.76
C THR A 306 -7.99 4.95 -9.26
N GLY A 307 -8.30 6.16 -8.80
CA GLY A 307 -8.33 6.49 -7.37
C GLY A 307 -6.93 6.64 -6.73
N ILE A 308 -5.85 6.49 -7.48
CA ILE A 308 -4.48 6.61 -6.96
C ILE A 308 -4.07 8.08 -6.90
N THR A 309 -3.83 8.57 -5.70
CA THR A 309 -3.71 10.00 -5.38
C THR A 309 -2.27 10.46 -5.18
N GLU A 310 -1.37 9.53 -4.90
CA GLU A 310 0.02 9.76 -4.52
C GLU A 310 0.80 10.58 -5.56
N PRO A 311 0.64 10.38 -6.89
CA PRO A 311 1.34 11.20 -7.88
C PRO A 311 1.01 12.70 -7.77
N ILE A 312 -0.19 13.06 -7.28
CA ILE A 312 -0.61 14.45 -7.07
C ILE A 312 -0.17 14.90 -5.68
N GLU A 313 -0.48 14.13 -4.64
CA GLU A 313 -0.18 14.48 -3.26
C GLU A 313 1.31 14.75 -3.03
N PHE A 314 2.17 13.91 -3.63
CA PHE A 314 3.61 14.03 -3.42
C PHE A 314 4.21 15.27 -4.09
N MET A 315 3.47 15.93 -5.00
CA MET A 315 3.89 17.21 -5.58
C MET A 315 3.88 18.35 -4.55
N PHE A 316 3.03 18.29 -3.53
CA PHE A 316 2.90 19.36 -2.54
C PHE A 316 3.21 18.92 -1.11
N LEU A 317 2.89 17.69 -0.73
CA LEU A 317 3.05 17.18 0.65
C LEU A 317 4.49 17.32 1.18
N PHE A 318 5.49 17.00 0.35
CA PHE A 318 6.90 17.10 0.72
C PHE A 318 7.52 18.45 0.36
N VAL A 319 6.74 19.38 -0.21
CA VAL A 319 7.18 20.73 -0.58
C VAL A 319 6.67 21.75 0.44
N ASN A 320 5.43 21.60 0.89
CA ASN A 320 4.82 22.40 1.94
C ASN A 320 3.98 21.50 2.87
N PRO A 321 4.50 21.11 4.05
CA PRO A 321 3.80 20.25 5.00
C PRO A 321 2.65 20.92 5.79
N LEU A 322 2.53 22.25 5.70
CA LEU A 322 1.47 23.06 6.31
C LEU A 322 0.33 23.28 5.30
#